data_AF-A0A1B9LL77-F1
#
_entry.id   AF-A0A1B9LL77-F1
#
_cell.length_a   1.000
_cell.length_b   1.000
_cell.length_c   1.000
_cell.angle_alpha   90.00
_cell.angle_beta   90.00
_cell.angle_gamma   90.00
#
_symmetry.space_group_name_H-M   'P 1'
#
loop_
_entity.id
_entity.type
_entity.pdbx_description
1 polymer ?
#
loop_
_entity_poly.entity_id
_entity_poly.type
_entity_poly.pdbx_seq_one_letter_code
_entity_poly.pdbx_strand_id
1 'polypeptide(L)'
;MGVPAASLIRGLGYASVGMIAAQTISGMAHSGIDNIPKEGTWLLDKGERVVDARTNADLKDFLQTSNKSYSNITVNVPVNVGNGGLSEDDGKAVGNMIKQSVLTIINEEMRPGGLLNRR
;
A
#
# COMPACT_ATOMS: atom_id res chain seq x y z
N MET A 1 0.38 59.07 33.42
CA MET A 1 -0.65 58.10 32.97
C MET A 1 -0.05 57.26 31.85
N GLY A 2 0.68 56.19 32.18
CA GLY A 2 1.21 55.27 31.18
C GLY A 2 0.65 53.89 31.46
N VAL A 3 -0.24 53.40 30.61
CA VAL A 3 -0.52 51.96 30.59
C VAL A 3 0.84 51.31 30.32
N PRO A 4 1.42 50.54 31.26
CA PRO A 4 2.78 50.05 31.10
C PRO A 4 2.78 49.19 29.85
N ALA A 5 3.73 49.37 28.94
CA ALA A 5 3.85 48.55 27.72
C ALA A 5 3.69 47.04 28.01
N ALA A 6 4.05 46.60 29.22
CA ALA A 6 3.78 45.28 29.76
C ALA A 6 2.30 44.82 29.76
N SER A 7 1.32 45.68 30.04
CA SER A 7 -0.11 45.32 29.97
C SER A 7 -0.57 45.17 28.52
N LEU A 8 -0.05 45.99 27.61
CA LEU A 8 -0.33 45.89 26.18
C LEU A 8 0.28 44.60 25.60
N ILE A 9 1.54 44.30 25.94
CA ILE A 9 2.25 43.08 25.52
C ILE A 9 1.55 41.83 26.06
N ARG A 10 1.11 41.84 27.33
CA ARG A 10 0.31 40.73 27.88
C ARG A 10 -1.03 40.58 27.17
N GLY A 11 -1.74 41.68 26.91
CA GLY A 11 -3.01 41.65 26.19
C GLY A 11 -2.88 41.07 24.78
N LEU A 12 -1.84 41.47 24.05
CA LEU A 12 -1.53 40.91 22.72
C LEU A 12 -1.15 39.43 22.81
N GLY A 13 -0.34 39.03 23.80
CA GLY A 13 0.02 37.63 24.01
C GLY A 13 -1.19 36.72 24.31
N TYR A 14 -2.11 37.16 25.16
CA TYR A 14 -3.35 36.42 25.43
C TYR A 14 -4.26 36.35 24.20
N ALA A 15 -4.35 37.43 23.41
CA ALA A 15 -5.10 37.41 22.16
C ALA A 15 -4.52 36.40 21.15
N SER A 16 -3.20 36.32 21.03
CA SER A 16 -2.53 35.35 20.15
C SER A 16 -2.79 33.90 20.58
N VAL A 17 -2.74 33.60 21.88
CA VAL A 17 -3.05 32.24 22.39
C VAL A 17 -4.52 31.89 22.23
N GLY A 18 -5.42 32.86 22.47
CA GLY A 18 -6.86 32.69 22.24
C GLY A 18 -7.19 32.37 20.78
N MET A 19 -6.47 32.98 19.83
CA MET A 19 -6.63 32.70 18.40
C MET A 19 -6.17 31.28 18.01
N ILE A 20 -5.15 30.72 18.68
CA ILE A 20 -4.71 29.33 18.45
C ILE A 20 -5.71 28.35 19.05
N ALA A 21 -6.23 28.63 20.25
CA ALA A 21 -7.27 27.81 20.88
C ALA A 21 -8.61 27.88 20.12
N ALA A 22 -8.88 28.99 19.42
CA ALA A 22 -10.06 29.15 18.57
C ALA A 22 -9.97 28.39 17.24
N GLN A 23 -8.79 27.88 16.85
CA GLN A 23 -8.71 26.97 15.71
C GLN A 23 -9.42 25.67 16.08
N THR A 24 -10.59 25.46 15.50
CA THR A 24 -11.43 24.30 15.78
C THR A 24 -10.74 23.03 15.28
N ILE A 25 -10.23 22.23 16.21
CA ILE A 25 -9.81 20.86 15.93
C ILE A 25 -11.02 20.13 15.34
N SER A 26 -10.86 19.63 14.12
CA SER A 26 -11.93 18.96 13.38
C SER A 26 -12.20 17.56 13.92
N GLY A 27 -11.23 16.94 14.61
CA GLY A 27 -11.41 15.70 15.36
C GLY A 27 -10.10 15.09 15.89
N MET A 28 -10.23 13.94 16.55
CA MET A 28 -9.11 13.09 17.01
C MET A 28 -8.97 11.88 16.08
N ALA A 29 -7.76 11.61 15.58
CA ALA A 29 -7.50 10.53 14.63
C ALA A 29 -6.98 9.22 15.28
N HIS A 30 -7.04 9.09 16.61
CA HIS A 30 -6.39 8.04 17.42
C HIS A 30 -6.76 6.56 17.14
N SER A 31 -7.71 6.30 16.24
CA SER A 31 -8.04 4.93 15.77
C SER A 31 -8.07 4.81 14.25
N GLY A 32 -7.52 5.81 13.55
CA GLY A 32 -7.76 6.01 12.13
C GLY A 32 -9.16 6.59 11.84
N ILE A 33 -9.33 7.08 10.61
CA ILE A 33 -10.59 7.56 10.06
C ILE A 33 -10.71 7.06 8.62
N ASP A 34 -11.90 6.64 8.20
CA ASP A 34 -12.10 6.10 6.84
C ASP A 34 -12.00 7.19 5.76
N ASN A 35 -12.51 8.38 6.07
CA ASN A 35 -12.49 9.53 5.16
C ASN A 35 -12.52 10.85 5.93
N ILE A 36 -11.89 11.89 5.37
CA ILE A 36 -11.96 13.26 5.86
C ILE A 36 -13.20 13.94 5.23
N PRO A 37 -14.26 14.26 6.01
CA PRO A 37 -15.53 14.77 5.46
C PRO A 37 -15.45 16.23 4.98
N LYS A 38 -14.50 17.01 5.52
CA LYS A 38 -14.18 18.39 5.12
C LYS A 38 -12.74 18.73 5.52
N GLU A 39 -12.13 19.71 4.87
CA GLU A 39 -10.80 20.21 5.28
C GLU A 39 -10.81 20.69 6.75
N GLY A 40 -9.69 20.50 7.44
CA GLY A 40 -9.60 20.79 8.86
C GLY A 40 -8.29 20.36 9.52
N THR A 41 -8.17 20.66 10.81
CA THR A 41 -7.00 20.31 11.63
C THR A 41 -7.31 19.07 12.47
N TRP A 42 -6.39 18.10 12.50
CA TRP A 42 -6.58 16.82 13.20
C TRP A 42 -5.47 16.58 14.22
N LEU A 43 -5.84 16.03 15.38
CA LEU A 43 -4.87 15.54 16.37
C LEU A 43 -4.45 14.11 16.05
N LEU A 44 -3.15 13.87 16.13
CA LEU A 44 -2.51 12.59 15.86
C LEU A 44 -1.75 12.13 17.10
N ASP A 45 -1.78 10.83 17.34
CA ASP A 45 -0.94 10.22 18.36
C ASP A 45 0.50 10.06 17.86
N LYS A 46 1.43 9.96 18.82
CA LYS A 46 2.84 9.73 18.50
C LYS A 46 2.98 8.40 17.74
N GLY A 47 3.48 8.49 16.50
CA GLY A 47 3.74 7.33 15.64
C GLY A 47 2.75 7.20 14.47
N GLU A 48 1.63 7.91 14.51
CA GLU A 48 0.69 8.01 13.40
C GLU A 48 1.27 8.88 12.26
N ARG A 49 0.85 8.63 11.01
CA ARG A 49 1.30 9.35 9.83
C ARG A 49 0.14 9.71 8.92
N VAL A 50 0.21 10.89 8.34
CA VAL A 50 -0.67 11.33 7.25
C VAL A 50 0.06 11.08 5.93
N VAL A 51 -0.63 10.44 4.98
CA VAL A 51 -0.15 10.22 3.62
C VAL A 51 -0.95 11.08 2.64
N ASP A 52 -0.35 11.43 1.50
CA ASP A 52 -1.07 12.16 0.45
C ASP A 52 -2.12 11.26 -0.25
N ALA A 53 -2.99 11.89 -1.04
CA ALA A 53 -4.09 11.21 -1.70
C ALA A 53 -3.65 10.14 -2.72
N ARG A 54 -2.54 10.36 -3.44
CA ARG A 54 -2.00 9.40 -4.41
C ARG A 54 -1.45 8.19 -3.68
N THR A 55 -0.59 8.41 -2.69
CA THR A 55 -0.02 7.34 -1.86
C THR A 55 -1.13 6.51 -1.18
N ASN A 56 -2.21 7.15 -0.71
CA ASN A 56 -3.36 6.44 -0.15
C ASN A 56 -4.11 5.60 -1.20
N ALA A 57 -4.30 6.12 -2.42
CA ALA A 57 -4.93 5.38 -3.51
C ALA A 57 -4.10 4.16 -3.92
N ASP A 58 -2.79 4.35 -4.09
CA ASP A 58 -1.85 3.27 -4.44
C ASP A 58 -1.86 2.17 -3.35
N LEU A 59 -1.90 2.55 -2.07
CA LEU A 59 -2.01 1.59 -0.96
C LEU A 59 -3.34 0.82 -0.99
N LYS A 60 -4.46 1.50 -1.25
CA LYS A 60 -5.78 0.85 -1.39
C LYS A 60 -5.76 -0.16 -2.52
N ASP A 61 -5.22 0.21 -3.68
CA ASP A 61 -5.11 -0.66 -4.83
C ASP A 61 -4.20 -1.86 -4.54
N PHE A 62 -3.07 -1.63 -3.88
CA PHE A 62 -2.17 -2.69 -3.45
C PHE A 62 -2.89 -3.69 -2.54
N LEU A 63 -3.57 -3.22 -1.48
CA LEU A 63 -4.29 -4.08 -0.53
C LEU A 63 -5.42 -4.87 -1.19
N GLN A 64 -6.17 -4.25 -2.12
CA GLN A 64 -7.19 -4.94 -2.90
C GLN A 64 -6.60 -6.03 -3.81
N THR A 65 -5.39 -5.80 -4.33
CA THR A 65 -4.65 -6.80 -5.13
C THR A 65 -4.15 -7.94 -4.27
N SER A 66 -3.52 -7.63 -3.14
CA SER A 66 -2.97 -8.63 -2.22
C SER A 66 -4.06 -9.55 -1.71
N ASN A 67 -5.25 -9.00 -1.41
CA ASN A 67 -6.43 -9.78 -1.01
C ASN A 67 -7.05 -10.61 -2.16
N LYS A 68 -6.69 -10.36 -3.42
CA LYS A 68 -7.07 -11.15 -4.59
C LYS A 68 -5.95 -12.10 -5.02
N SER A 69 -5.27 -12.74 -4.06
CA SER A 69 -4.27 -13.75 -4.39
C SER A 69 -4.90 -15.04 -4.90
N TYR A 70 -4.28 -15.55 -5.97
CA TYR A 70 -4.40 -16.87 -6.60
C TYR A 70 -5.53 -17.02 -7.63
N SER A 71 -5.31 -16.46 -8.82
CA SER A 71 -5.72 -17.15 -10.04
C SER A 71 -5.01 -18.52 -10.07
N ASN A 72 -5.77 -19.61 -10.13
CA ASN A 72 -5.21 -20.96 -10.28
C ASN A 72 -4.44 -21.03 -11.61
N ILE A 73 -3.11 -20.92 -11.57
CA ILE A 73 -2.26 -21.03 -12.76
C ILE A 73 -2.11 -22.52 -13.11
N THR A 74 -2.84 -22.97 -14.12
CA THR A 74 -2.71 -24.32 -14.66
C THR A 74 -1.68 -24.32 -15.79
N VAL A 75 -0.52 -24.94 -15.55
CA VAL A 75 0.52 -25.14 -16.58
C VAL A 75 0.30 -26.48 -17.28
N ASN A 76 -0.10 -26.44 -18.56
CA ASN A 76 -0.24 -27.63 -19.41
C ASN A 76 0.94 -27.71 -20.39
N VAL A 77 1.79 -28.73 -20.26
CA VAL A 77 2.95 -28.96 -21.14
C VAL A 77 2.68 -30.21 -21.99
N PRO A 78 2.15 -30.07 -23.22
CA PRO A 78 2.01 -31.21 -24.12
C PRO A 78 3.38 -31.61 -24.67
N VAL A 79 3.73 -32.90 -24.59
CA VAL A 79 4.96 -33.46 -25.17
C VAL A 79 4.56 -34.40 -26.31
N ASN A 80 5.06 -34.13 -27.52
CA ASN A 80 4.87 -35.00 -28.67
C ASN A 80 6.17 -35.76 -28.95
N VAL A 81 6.15 -37.07 -28.76
CA VAL A 81 7.31 -37.94 -28.99
C VAL A 81 7.11 -38.62 -30.35
N GLY A 82 7.77 -38.08 -31.38
CA GLY A 82 7.74 -38.66 -32.74
C GLY A 82 8.57 -39.93 -32.86
N ASN A 83 8.64 -40.50 -34.08
CA ASN A 83 9.38 -41.74 -34.41
C ASN A 83 10.93 -41.60 -34.36
N GLY A 84 11.45 -40.69 -33.54
CA GLY A 84 12.85 -40.28 -33.48
C GLY A 84 13.71 -41.01 -32.43
N GLY A 85 13.28 -42.16 -31.91
CA GLY A 85 14.06 -42.96 -30.97
C GLY A 85 14.08 -42.46 -29.52
N LEU A 86 13.25 -41.47 -29.19
CA LEU A 86 12.98 -41.04 -27.81
C LEU A 86 11.88 -41.93 -27.23
N SER A 87 12.10 -42.47 -26.02
CA SER A 87 11.05 -43.23 -25.32
C SER A 87 9.97 -42.28 -24.81
N GLU A 88 8.74 -42.78 -24.67
CA GLU A 88 7.66 -42.02 -24.03
C GLU A 88 8.04 -41.60 -22.59
N ASP A 89 8.88 -42.39 -21.93
CA ASP A 89 9.43 -42.10 -20.60
C ASP A 89 10.39 -40.89 -20.62
N ASP A 90 11.22 -40.76 -21.66
CA ASP A 90 12.11 -39.61 -21.84
C ASP A 90 11.30 -38.34 -22.09
N GLY A 91 10.23 -38.45 -22.89
CA GLY A 91 9.29 -37.35 -23.13
C GLY A 91 8.60 -36.88 -21.85
N LYS A 92 8.14 -37.81 -21.00
CA LYS A 92 7.54 -37.50 -19.69
C LYS A 92 8.54 -36.86 -18.73
N ALA A 93 9.79 -37.34 -18.70
CA ALA A 93 10.85 -36.76 -17.88
C ALA A 93 11.13 -35.29 -18.27
N VAL A 94 11.23 -35.00 -19.57
CA VAL A 94 11.40 -33.63 -20.07
C VAL A 94 10.18 -32.77 -19.76
N GLY A 95 8.96 -33.28 -19.96
CA GLY A 95 7.73 -32.56 -19.62
C GLY A 95 7.65 -32.17 -18.15
N ASN A 96 8.06 -33.07 -17.24
CA ASN A 96 8.12 -32.80 -15.81
C ASN A 96 9.20 -31.77 -15.44
N MET A 97 10.38 -31.83 -16.06
CA MET A 97 11.44 -30.84 -15.85
C MET A 97 11.02 -29.44 -16.30
N ILE A 98 10.38 -29.34 -17.47
CA ILE A 98 9.85 -28.07 -17.98
C ILE A 98 8.76 -27.56 -17.05
N LYS A 99 7.82 -28.42 -16.63
CA LYS A 99 6.77 -28.04 -15.69
C LYS A 99 7.34 -27.49 -14.39
N GLN A 100 8.35 -28.15 -13.81
CA GLN A 100 8.96 -27.69 -12.57
C GLN A 100 9.72 -26.37 -12.74
N SER A 101 10.45 -26.21 -13.85
CA SER A 101 11.16 -24.97 -14.18
C SER A 101 10.20 -23.80 -14.36
N VAL A 102 9.11 -24.02 -15.10
CA VAL A 102 8.07 -23.01 -15.35
C VAL A 102 7.34 -22.64 -14.06
N LEU A 103 7.00 -23.61 -13.21
CA LEU A 103 6.39 -23.32 -11.90
C LEU A 103 7.32 -22.50 -11.00
N THR A 104 8.62 -22.74 -11.06
CA THR A 104 9.61 -21.97 -10.28
C THR A 104 9.65 -20.52 -10.76
N ILE A 105 9.76 -20.31 -12.08
CA ILE A 105 9.77 -18.97 -12.69
C ILE A 105 8.46 -18.24 -12.40
N ILE A 106 7.30 -18.90 -12.52
CA ILE A 106 6.01 -18.29 -12.23
C ILE A 106 5.94 -17.83 -10.77
N ASN A 107 6.38 -18.67 -9.82
CA ASN A 107 6.39 -18.28 -8.41
C ASN A 107 7.33 -17.10 -8.14
N GLU A 108 8.48 -17.01 -8.82
CA GLU A 108 9.39 -15.89 -8.72
C GLU A 108 8.79 -14.61 -9.31
N GLU A 109 8.18 -14.70 -10.49
CA GLU A 109 7.57 -13.58 -11.19
C GLU A 109 6.23 -13.12 -10.58
N MET A 110 5.58 -13.96 -9.77
CA MET A 110 4.41 -13.60 -8.97
C MET A 110 4.77 -12.81 -7.70
N ARG A 111 6.04 -12.77 -7.28
CA ARG A 111 6.45 -11.96 -6.12
C ARG A 111 6.22 -10.47 -6.40
N PRO A 112 5.98 -9.63 -5.37
CA PRO A 112 5.84 -8.19 -5.55
C PRO A 112 7.03 -7.61 -6.34
N GLY A 113 6.75 -7.03 -7.52
CA GLY A 113 7.76 -6.48 -8.43
C GLY A 113 8.16 -7.38 -9.62
N GLY A 114 7.73 -8.64 -9.66
CA GLY A 114 7.90 -9.53 -10.82
C GLY A 114 7.02 -9.13 -12.01
N LEU A 115 7.38 -9.59 -13.21
CA LEU A 115 6.72 -9.29 -14.48
C LEU A 115 5.25 -9.76 -14.51
N LEU A 116 4.92 -10.81 -13.77
CA LEU A 116 3.55 -11.34 -13.69
C LEU A 116 2.73 -10.69 -12.56
N ASN A 117 3.38 -9.98 -11.64
CA ASN A 117 2.74 -9.20 -10.58
C ASN A 117 2.85 -7.68 -10.82
N ARG A 118 3.15 -7.28 -12.06
CA ARG A 118 3.20 -5.88 -12.47
C ARG A 118 1.82 -5.52 -13.01
N ARG A 119 1.11 -4.64 -12.29
CA ARG A 119 0.02 -3.85 -12.88
C ARG A 119 0.59 -2.71 -13.69
#